data_AF-A0A1R1S1Q5-F1
#
_entry.id   AF-A0A1R1S1Q5-F1
#
_cell.length_a   1.000
_cell.length_b   1.000
_cell.length_c   1.000
_cell.angle_alpha   90.00
_cell.angle_beta   90.00
_cell.angle_gamma   90.00
#
_symmetry.space_group_name_H-M   'P 1'
#
loop_
_entity.id
_entity.type
_entity.pdbx_description
1 polymer ?
#
loop_
_entity_poly.entity_id
_entity_poly.type
_entity_poly.pdbx_seq_one_letter_code
_entity_poly.pdbx_strand_id
1 'polypeptide(L)'
;MPTLTRDIVNMVNEQIVPQIHELQTYQNEEGQIVEHQRRAEQLLLELIKDAGIIYEAVHLKAAAQAFEQDVLDWISRGLEKTPFFDRLLTAYRPPNDKDTTFFAAPIVTPNGPHAKGCFFEAFLAIREEPAMMRPIEEEMPHPENGCQSLKLLAGTKGFTEEKCIVFFPENVKTKEKITTQTFAIFYFNKFYQIYHGDTLKRAQAIFENVPFKSANLHPDRTYEARVLWGYLHDYYHHCGKKPFHQHIQAKMNFFAGILEEIKVDCQSILALSERQYDYWEEIIEFVLFERLLRYPSQHNATQNFDSGTGFFLFSWIIENGRSIQKGKEKPVSLDLRLCMNDLKKLVAEIEELEETEDDLAYKKAAESYVRRYLPPGGEGERFSVPVQYFIHETNNAIETPYLRFKQDEGLKH
;
A
#
# COMPACT_ATOMS: atom_id res chain seq x y z
N MET A 1 18.98 -19.45 -12.84
CA MET A 1 17.92 -18.60 -12.26
C MET A 1 17.76 -17.28 -13.01
N PRO A 2 18.80 -16.45 -13.24
CA PRO A 2 18.63 -15.14 -13.90
C PRO A 2 18.05 -15.21 -15.33
N THR A 3 18.50 -16.18 -16.13
CA THR A 3 17.98 -16.39 -17.50
C THR A 3 16.52 -16.82 -17.49
N LEU A 4 16.16 -17.76 -16.61
CA LEU A 4 14.77 -18.22 -16.46
C LEU A 4 13.85 -17.08 -16.01
N THR A 5 14.29 -16.25 -15.05
CA THR A 5 13.54 -15.08 -14.61
C THR A 5 13.34 -14.09 -15.76
N ARG A 6 14.37 -13.84 -16.58
CA ARG A 6 14.27 -12.95 -17.75
C ARG A 6 13.29 -13.47 -18.80
N ASP A 7 13.33 -14.77 -19.09
CA ASP A 7 12.43 -15.39 -20.07
C ASP A 7 10.96 -15.31 -19.60
N ILE A 8 10.71 -15.56 -18.31
CA ILE A 8 9.37 -15.41 -17.70
C ILE A 8 8.90 -13.95 -17.73
N VAL A 9 9.78 -12.99 -17.37
CA VAL A 9 9.45 -11.54 -17.43
C VAL A 9 9.06 -11.13 -18.85
N ASN A 10 9.83 -11.54 -19.86
CA ASN A 10 9.53 -11.26 -21.26
C ASN A 10 8.19 -11.88 -21.66
N MET A 11 7.93 -13.13 -21.29
CA MET A 11 6.67 -13.79 -21.61
C MET A 11 5.47 -13.08 -20.98
N VAL A 12 5.58 -12.62 -19.73
CA VAL A 12 4.53 -11.81 -19.10
C VAL A 12 4.30 -10.51 -19.85
N ASN A 13 5.37 -9.76 -20.16
CA ASN A 13 5.26 -8.44 -20.79
C ASN A 13 4.84 -8.49 -22.26
N GLU A 14 5.27 -9.52 -23.01
CA GLU A 14 5.08 -9.60 -24.46
C GLU A 14 3.85 -10.42 -24.87
N GLN A 15 3.37 -11.33 -24.02
CA GLN A 15 2.22 -12.21 -24.33
C GLN A 15 1.02 -11.92 -23.43
N ILE A 16 1.19 -12.06 -22.11
CA ILE A 16 0.07 -11.98 -21.15
C ILE A 16 -0.46 -10.55 -21.02
N VAL A 17 0.44 -9.57 -20.83
CA VAL A 17 0.04 -8.17 -20.62
C VAL A 17 -0.76 -7.61 -21.80
N PRO A 18 -0.36 -7.78 -23.08
CA PRO A 18 -1.16 -7.34 -24.22
C PRO A 18 -2.54 -7.99 -24.30
N GLN A 19 -2.64 -9.31 -24.04
CA GLN A 19 -3.93 -10.02 -24.01
C GLN A 19 -4.86 -9.45 -22.94
N ILE A 20 -4.32 -9.23 -21.73
CA ILE A 20 -5.11 -8.66 -20.64
C ILE A 20 -5.51 -7.21 -20.97
N HIS A 21 -4.61 -6.40 -21.52
CA HIS A 21 -4.96 -5.03 -21.91
C HIS A 21 -6.06 -4.98 -22.97
N GLU A 22 -6.07 -5.89 -23.95
CA GLU A 22 -7.17 -6.03 -24.89
C GLU A 22 -8.47 -6.43 -24.16
N LEU A 23 -8.42 -7.43 -23.28
CA LEU A 23 -9.56 -7.88 -22.49
C LEU A 23 -10.16 -6.75 -21.64
N GLN A 24 -9.33 -5.93 -20.99
CA GLN A 24 -9.74 -4.79 -20.18
C GLN A 24 -10.55 -3.77 -20.98
N THR A 25 -10.32 -3.63 -22.30
CA THR A 25 -11.12 -2.71 -23.14
C THR A 25 -12.58 -3.14 -23.28
N TYR A 26 -12.90 -4.39 -22.96
CA TYR A 26 -14.24 -4.95 -23.02
C TYR A 26 -14.94 -4.99 -21.64
N GLN A 27 -14.21 -4.70 -20.56
CA GLN A 27 -14.74 -4.78 -19.19
C GLN A 27 -15.42 -3.47 -18.76
N ASN A 28 -16.57 -3.61 -18.09
CA ASN A 28 -17.13 -2.53 -17.27
C ASN A 28 -16.47 -2.52 -15.86
N GLU A 29 -16.94 -1.63 -15.00
CA GLU A 29 -16.38 -1.44 -13.65
C GLU A 29 -16.62 -2.63 -12.71
N GLU A 30 -17.63 -3.46 -13.00
CA GLU A 30 -17.89 -4.70 -12.29
C GLU A 30 -17.03 -5.87 -12.81
N GLY A 31 -16.19 -5.63 -13.81
CA GLY A 31 -15.34 -6.62 -14.48
C GLY A 31 -16.09 -7.48 -15.52
N GLN A 32 -17.35 -7.15 -15.80
CA GLN A 32 -18.22 -7.89 -16.72
C GLN A 32 -17.96 -7.47 -18.17
N ILE A 33 -18.26 -8.37 -19.11
CA ILE A 33 -18.08 -8.16 -20.54
C ILE A 33 -19.43 -8.38 -21.24
N VAL A 34 -20.08 -7.29 -21.62
CA VAL A 34 -21.40 -7.32 -22.28
C VAL A 34 -21.24 -7.42 -23.80
N GLU A 35 -20.30 -6.67 -24.37
CA GLU A 35 -19.97 -6.66 -25.79
C GLU A 35 -18.69 -7.45 -26.08
N HIS A 36 -18.42 -7.80 -27.34
CA HIS A 36 -17.21 -8.52 -27.75
C HIS A 36 -16.96 -9.87 -27.06
N GLN A 37 -17.99 -10.50 -26.48
CA GLN A 37 -17.88 -11.74 -25.69
C GLN A 37 -17.11 -12.86 -26.39
N ARG A 38 -17.30 -13.04 -27.70
CA ARG A 38 -16.59 -14.07 -28.48
C ARG A 38 -15.07 -13.84 -28.52
N ARG A 39 -14.63 -12.59 -28.63
CA ARG A 39 -13.20 -12.25 -28.63
C ARG A 39 -12.63 -12.35 -27.22
N ALA A 40 -13.38 -11.89 -26.21
CA ALA A 40 -13.01 -12.05 -24.81
C ALA A 40 -12.86 -13.51 -24.41
N GLU A 41 -13.76 -14.39 -24.84
CA GLU A 41 -13.65 -15.85 -24.62
C GLU A 41 -12.37 -16.42 -25.23
N GLN A 42 -12.03 -16.04 -26.47
CA GLN A 42 -10.79 -16.46 -27.12
C GLN A 42 -9.55 -16.00 -26.32
N LEU A 43 -9.50 -14.73 -25.91
CA LEU A 43 -8.42 -14.18 -25.11
C LEU A 43 -8.28 -14.90 -23.76
N LEU A 44 -9.40 -15.21 -23.10
CA LEU A 44 -9.39 -15.95 -21.84
C LEU A 44 -8.86 -17.38 -22.01
N LEU A 45 -9.21 -18.07 -23.09
CA LEU A 45 -8.68 -19.41 -23.41
C LEU A 45 -7.20 -19.38 -23.78
N GLU A 46 -6.73 -18.31 -24.43
CA GLU A 46 -5.30 -18.06 -24.68
C GLU A 46 -4.57 -17.80 -23.35
N LEU A 47 -5.12 -16.94 -22.49
CA LEU A 47 -4.59 -16.64 -21.16
C LEU A 47 -4.46 -17.88 -20.27
N ILE A 48 -5.42 -18.83 -20.31
CA ILE A 48 -5.28 -20.11 -19.59
C ILE A 48 -3.96 -20.81 -19.94
N LYS A 49 -3.61 -20.85 -21.23
CA LYS A 49 -2.40 -21.53 -21.71
C LYS A 49 -1.15 -20.75 -21.29
N ASP A 50 -1.12 -19.46 -21.58
CA ASP A 50 0.07 -18.64 -21.39
C ASP A 50 0.37 -18.42 -19.89
N ALA A 51 -0.67 -18.11 -19.10
CA ALA A 51 -0.56 -18.02 -17.64
C ALA A 51 -0.25 -19.39 -17.02
N GLY A 52 -0.76 -20.49 -17.58
CA GLY A 52 -0.45 -21.85 -17.13
C GLY A 52 1.05 -22.16 -17.18
N ILE A 53 1.74 -21.73 -18.25
CA ILE A 53 3.20 -21.88 -18.37
C ILE A 53 3.91 -21.06 -17.27
N ILE A 54 3.46 -19.82 -17.01
CA ILE A 54 4.04 -19.00 -15.93
C ILE A 54 3.84 -19.66 -14.57
N TYR A 55 2.60 -20.05 -14.23
CA TYR A 55 2.29 -20.68 -12.95
C TYR A 55 3.13 -21.94 -12.74
N GLU A 56 3.32 -22.77 -13.77
CA GLU A 56 4.22 -23.94 -13.67
C GLU A 56 5.68 -23.53 -13.45
N ALA A 57 6.17 -22.52 -14.17
CA ALA A 57 7.52 -22.02 -14.05
C ALA A 57 7.82 -21.41 -12.67
N VAL A 58 6.82 -20.84 -11.99
CA VAL A 58 6.92 -20.34 -10.60
C VAL A 58 6.41 -21.35 -9.56
N HIS A 59 6.28 -22.62 -9.93
CA HIS A 59 5.92 -23.73 -9.03
C HIS A 59 4.53 -23.64 -8.37
N LEU A 60 3.59 -22.91 -8.95
CA LEU A 60 2.22 -22.73 -8.49
C LEU A 60 1.21 -23.60 -9.26
N LYS A 61 1.46 -24.91 -9.34
CA LYS A 61 0.63 -25.85 -10.13
C LYS A 61 -0.85 -25.91 -9.72
N ALA A 62 -1.12 -25.85 -8.41
CA ALA A 62 -2.50 -25.83 -7.90
C ALA A 62 -3.23 -24.52 -8.29
N ALA A 63 -2.51 -23.39 -8.27
CA ALA A 63 -3.05 -22.12 -8.71
C ALA A 63 -3.33 -22.12 -10.22
N ALA A 64 -2.47 -22.75 -11.04
CA ALA A 64 -2.70 -22.91 -12.48
C ALA A 64 -4.03 -23.62 -12.78
N GLN A 65 -4.27 -24.75 -12.11
CA GLN A 65 -5.51 -25.53 -12.28
C GLN A 65 -6.73 -24.75 -11.79
N ALA A 66 -6.60 -24.03 -10.68
CA ALA A 66 -7.69 -23.23 -10.13
C ALA A 66 -8.01 -22.01 -11.00
N PHE A 67 -6.99 -21.35 -11.57
CA PHE A 67 -7.15 -20.27 -12.55
C PHE A 67 -7.92 -20.75 -13.77
N GLU A 68 -7.53 -21.88 -14.36
CA GLU A 68 -8.24 -22.49 -15.48
C GLU A 68 -9.72 -22.73 -15.14
N GLN A 69 -9.99 -23.32 -13.97
CA GLN A 69 -11.35 -23.63 -13.54
C GLN A 69 -12.20 -22.36 -13.36
N ASP A 70 -11.67 -21.31 -12.75
CA ASP A 70 -12.41 -20.06 -12.53
C ASP A 70 -12.66 -19.31 -13.85
N VAL A 71 -11.71 -19.33 -14.79
CA VAL A 71 -11.89 -18.75 -16.13
C VAL A 71 -12.97 -19.52 -16.91
N LEU A 72 -12.89 -20.86 -16.95
CA LEU A 72 -13.87 -21.69 -17.66
C LEU A 72 -15.27 -21.59 -17.04
N ASP A 73 -15.36 -21.48 -15.71
CA ASP A 73 -16.63 -21.24 -15.01
C ASP A 73 -17.23 -19.88 -15.39
N TRP A 74 -16.42 -18.82 -15.48
CA TRP A 74 -16.91 -17.51 -15.92
C TRP A 74 -17.42 -17.54 -17.35
N ILE A 75 -16.69 -18.16 -18.28
CA ILE A 75 -17.13 -18.37 -19.67
C ILE A 75 -18.46 -19.15 -19.68
N SER A 76 -18.55 -20.25 -18.94
CA SER A 76 -19.75 -21.10 -18.90
C SER A 76 -20.97 -20.40 -18.31
N ARG A 77 -20.80 -19.48 -17.35
CA ARG A 77 -21.89 -18.71 -16.75
C ARG A 77 -22.36 -17.53 -17.61
N GLY A 78 -21.56 -17.13 -18.60
CA GLY A 78 -21.75 -15.91 -19.38
C GLY A 78 -20.84 -14.77 -18.91
N LEU A 79 -20.11 -14.16 -19.84
CA LEU A 79 -19.14 -13.11 -19.53
C LEU A 79 -19.80 -11.80 -19.07
N GLU A 80 -21.09 -11.62 -19.31
CA GLU A 80 -21.88 -10.51 -18.76
C GLU A 80 -22.16 -10.66 -17.26
N LYS A 81 -21.84 -11.83 -16.67
CA LYS A 81 -21.87 -12.05 -15.22
C LYS A 81 -20.54 -11.62 -14.60
N THR A 82 -20.59 -11.30 -13.31
CA THR A 82 -19.40 -10.95 -12.54
C THR A 82 -18.38 -12.11 -12.56
N PRO A 83 -17.09 -11.83 -12.80
CA PRO A 83 -16.04 -12.83 -12.74
C PRO A 83 -15.68 -13.12 -11.28
N PHE A 84 -15.66 -14.40 -10.90
CA PHE A 84 -15.40 -14.83 -9.53
C PHE A 84 -14.22 -15.81 -9.53
N PHE A 85 -13.16 -15.48 -8.79
CA PHE A 85 -11.87 -16.19 -8.79
C PHE A 85 -11.55 -16.81 -7.41
N ASP A 86 -12.58 -17.39 -6.78
CA ASP A 86 -12.52 -17.98 -5.44
C ASP A 86 -11.55 -19.16 -5.36
N ARG A 87 -11.50 -20.02 -6.39
CA ARG A 87 -10.63 -21.21 -6.38
C ARG A 87 -9.18 -20.80 -6.49
N LEU A 88 -8.87 -19.87 -7.40
CA LEU A 88 -7.52 -19.35 -7.57
C LEU A 88 -7.01 -18.74 -6.25
N LEU A 89 -7.80 -17.84 -5.65
CA LEU A 89 -7.41 -17.20 -4.41
C LEU A 89 -7.17 -18.23 -3.29
N THR A 90 -8.01 -19.26 -3.20
CA THR A 90 -7.87 -20.35 -2.22
C THR A 90 -6.64 -21.23 -2.49
N ALA A 91 -6.26 -21.44 -3.76
CA ALA A 91 -5.13 -22.26 -4.16
C ALA A 91 -3.79 -21.51 -4.11
N TYR A 92 -3.82 -20.18 -4.19
CA TYR A 92 -2.63 -19.34 -4.16
C TYR A 92 -1.90 -19.42 -2.81
N ARG A 93 -0.58 -19.46 -2.85
CA ARG A 93 0.28 -19.47 -1.67
C ARG A 93 1.31 -18.35 -1.81
N PRO A 94 1.53 -17.53 -0.76
CA PRO A 94 2.61 -16.56 -0.76
C PRO A 94 3.97 -17.23 -1.01
N PRO A 95 4.88 -16.58 -1.75
CA PRO A 95 6.22 -17.12 -2.02
C PRO A 95 7.08 -17.19 -0.74
N ASN A 96 8.02 -18.15 -0.70
CA ASN A 96 9.12 -18.10 0.26
C ASN A 96 10.13 -17.02 -0.15
N ASP A 97 11.07 -16.68 0.72
CA ASP A 97 12.17 -15.78 0.34
C ASP A 97 12.92 -16.32 -0.88
N LYS A 98 13.21 -15.42 -1.83
CA LYS A 98 13.81 -15.67 -3.14
C LYS A 98 12.95 -16.44 -4.15
N ASP A 99 11.74 -16.85 -3.80
CA ASP A 99 10.80 -17.43 -4.76
C ASP A 99 10.12 -16.33 -5.58
N THR A 100 9.94 -16.63 -6.87
CA THR A 100 9.11 -15.84 -7.77
C THR A 100 7.66 -16.28 -7.63
N THR A 101 6.71 -15.36 -7.78
CA THR A 101 5.27 -15.63 -7.78
C THR A 101 4.58 -14.89 -8.92
N PHE A 102 3.44 -15.42 -9.34
CA PHE A 102 2.58 -14.86 -10.38
C PHE A 102 1.13 -14.96 -9.94
N PHE A 103 0.34 -13.96 -10.31
CA PHE A 103 -1.10 -13.97 -10.09
C PHE A 103 -1.81 -13.20 -11.21
N ALA A 104 -2.94 -13.72 -11.67
CA ALA A 104 -3.80 -13.07 -12.66
C ALA A 104 -5.27 -13.32 -12.35
N ALA A 105 -6.06 -12.25 -12.18
CA ALA A 105 -7.49 -12.30 -11.88
C ALA A 105 -8.14 -10.92 -12.08
N PRO A 106 -9.47 -10.79 -12.02
CA PRO A 106 -10.15 -9.52 -11.77
C PRO A 106 -9.78 -8.97 -10.39
N ILE A 107 -9.11 -7.82 -10.36
CA ILE A 107 -8.54 -7.20 -9.16
C ILE A 107 -8.93 -5.72 -9.11
N VAL A 108 -9.25 -5.23 -7.92
CA VAL A 108 -9.31 -3.81 -7.62
C VAL A 108 -7.92 -3.36 -7.17
N THR A 109 -7.23 -2.55 -7.97
CA THR A 109 -5.86 -2.09 -7.67
C THR A 109 -5.89 -0.77 -6.90
N PRO A 110 -5.60 -0.75 -5.58
CA PRO A 110 -5.71 0.47 -4.77
C PRO A 110 -4.70 1.52 -5.25
N ASN A 111 -5.13 2.77 -5.41
CA ASN A 111 -4.28 3.86 -5.91
C ASN A 111 -3.60 3.57 -7.28
N GLY A 112 -4.15 2.64 -8.05
CA GLY A 112 -3.74 2.36 -9.43
C GLY A 112 -4.26 3.40 -10.42
N PRO A 113 -4.07 3.19 -11.73
CA PRO A 113 -4.52 4.11 -12.77
C PRO A 113 -6.03 4.09 -13.00
N HIS A 114 -6.73 3.07 -12.51
CA HIS A 114 -8.18 2.97 -12.62
C HIS A 114 -8.86 3.83 -11.56
N ALA A 115 -9.72 4.76 -11.98
CA ALA A 115 -10.45 5.62 -11.04
C ALA A 115 -11.42 4.83 -10.15
N LYS A 116 -12.09 3.82 -10.71
CA LYS A 116 -12.90 2.83 -9.99
C LYS A 116 -13.02 1.55 -10.81
N GLY A 117 -13.46 0.50 -10.16
CA GLY A 117 -13.81 -0.76 -10.79
C GLY A 117 -12.81 -1.89 -10.54
N CYS A 118 -13.14 -3.04 -11.09
CA CYS A 118 -12.39 -4.28 -10.98
C CYS A 118 -12.06 -4.78 -12.39
N PHE A 119 -10.78 -4.87 -12.70
CA PHE A 119 -10.31 -5.22 -14.04
C PHE A 119 -9.44 -6.47 -13.96
N PHE A 120 -9.39 -7.25 -15.03
CA PHE A 120 -8.45 -8.37 -15.10
C PHE A 120 -7.04 -7.79 -15.06
N GLU A 121 -6.24 -8.13 -14.05
CA GLU A 121 -4.89 -7.63 -13.85
C GLU A 121 -3.97 -8.81 -13.57
N ALA A 122 -2.67 -8.63 -13.83
CA ALA A 122 -1.65 -9.62 -13.54
C ALA A 122 -0.37 -8.97 -13.01
N PHE A 123 0.33 -9.68 -12.15
CA PHE A 123 1.68 -9.33 -11.73
C PHE A 123 2.59 -10.55 -11.69
N LEU A 124 3.88 -10.30 -11.92
CA LEU A 124 4.99 -11.19 -11.64
C LEU A 124 5.90 -10.47 -10.64
N ALA A 125 6.24 -11.13 -9.55
CA ALA A 125 7.05 -10.54 -8.51
C ALA A 125 7.98 -11.59 -7.88
N ILE A 126 9.03 -11.14 -7.20
CA ILE A 126 9.92 -11.99 -6.43
C ILE A 126 9.93 -11.52 -4.98
N ARG A 127 9.84 -12.46 -4.03
CA ARG A 127 10.05 -12.12 -2.62
C ARG A 127 11.52 -12.02 -2.34
N GLU A 128 11.91 -10.95 -1.65
CA GLU A 128 13.29 -10.74 -1.26
C GLU A 128 13.33 -10.12 0.13
N GLU A 129 13.76 -10.91 1.12
CA GLU A 129 14.09 -10.40 2.44
C GLU A 129 15.55 -9.94 2.44
N PRO A 130 15.84 -8.65 2.68
CA PRO A 130 17.20 -8.15 2.79
C PRO A 130 17.96 -8.80 3.93
N ALA A 131 19.25 -9.07 3.74
CA ALA A 131 20.08 -9.69 4.78
C ALA A 131 20.16 -8.85 6.07
N MET A 132 19.99 -7.52 5.98
CA MET A 132 19.95 -6.63 7.14
C MET A 132 18.76 -6.90 8.08
N MET A 133 17.70 -7.56 7.62
CA MET A 133 16.53 -7.83 8.45
C MET A 133 16.78 -8.89 9.51
N ARG A 134 17.63 -9.90 9.24
CA ARG A 134 17.88 -11.01 10.19
C ARG A 134 18.21 -10.56 11.61
N PRO A 135 19.23 -9.71 11.85
CA PRO A 135 19.52 -9.24 13.21
C PRO A 135 18.38 -8.40 13.82
N ILE A 136 17.62 -7.69 13.00
CA ILE A 136 16.47 -6.88 13.46
C ILE A 136 15.30 -7.78 13.86
N GLU A 137 15.03 -8.83 13.11
CA GLU A 137 14.00 -9.84 13.41
C GLU A 137 14.37 -10.65 14.67
N GLU A 138 15.65 -10.90 14.90
CA GLU A 138 16.14 -11.52 16.14
C GLU A 138 15.98 -10.59 17.36
N GLU A 139 16.24 -9.29 17.20
CA GLU A 139 16.08 -8.30 18.28
C GLU A 139 14.60 -8.00 18.57
N MET A 140 13.79 -7.88 17.51
CA MET A 140 12.37 -7.51 17.57
C MET A 140 11.52 -8.59 16.89
N PRO A 141 11.37 -9.78 17.50
CA PRO A 141 10.66 -10.90 16.89
C PRO A 141 9.18 -10.58 16.70
N HIS A 142 8.72 -10.63 15.45
CA HIS A 142 7.34 -10.33 15.11
C HIS A 142 6.38 -11.41 15.64
N PRO A 143 5.30 -11.06 16.37
CA PRO A 143 4.36 -12.03 16.92
C PRO A 143 3.68 -12.89 15.85
N GLU A 144 3.22 -12.27 14.75
CA GLU A 144 2.50 -12.93 13.66
C GLU A 144 2.75 -12.22 12.31
N ASN A 145 3.93 -12.41 11.69
CA ASN A 145 4.30 -11.65 10.49
C ASN A 145 3.58 -12.20 9.24
N GLY A 146 2.60 -11.44 8.75
CA GLY A 146 1.89 -11.71 7.49
C GLY A 146 2.41 -10.90 6.30
N CYS A 147 3.30 -9.94 6.55
CA CYS A 147 3.86 -9.02 5.56
C CYS A 147 4.86 -9.74 4.64
N GLN A 148 4.70 -9.54 3.34
CA GLN A 148 5.53 -10.13 2.30
C GLN A 148 6.22 -9.01 1.51
N SER A 149 7.54 -8.93 1.65
CA SER A 149 8.40 -7.96 0.98
C SER A 149 8.74 -8.41 -0.45
N LEU A 150 8.11 -7.80 -1.46
CA LEU A 150 8.28 -8.21 -2.85
C LEU A 150 8.86 -7.11 -3.73
N LYS A 151 9.60 -7.52 -4.76
CA LYS A 151 9.95 -6.68 -5.91
C LYS A 151 9.02 -7.03 -7.07
N LEU A 152 8.26 -6.06 -7.55
CA LEU A 152 7.50 -6.19 -8.80
C LEU A 152 8.47 -6.31 -9.97
N LEU A 153 8.29 -7.33 -10.80
CA LEU A 153 9.15 -7.61 -11.96
C LEU A 153 8.44 -7.24 -13.27
N ALA A 154 7.17 -7.61 -13.40
CA ALA A 154 6.35 -7.34 -14.57
C ALA A 154 4.87 -7.31 -14.16
N GLY A 155 4.02 -6.75 -15.01
CA GLY A 155 2.59 -6.76 -14.76
C GLY A 155 1.81 -5.79 -15.62
N THR A 156 0.49 -5.87 -15.49
CA THR A 156 -0.46 -4.99 -16.15
C THR A 156 -0.45 -3.60 -15.51
N LYS A 157 -1.05 -2.61 -16.18
CA LYS A 157 -1.00 -1.19 -15.78
C LYS A 157 -1.56 -0.96 -14.37
N GLY A 158 -2.49 -1.79 -13.90
CA GLY A 158 -3.02 -1.73 -12.54
C GLY A 158 -1.94 -1.87 -11.47
N PHE A 159 -0.88 -2.63 -11.74
CA PHE A 159 0.28 -2.79 -10.85
C PHE A 159 1.49 -1.97 -11.29
N THR A 160 1.70 -1.77 -12.59
CA THR A 160 2.90 -1.09 -13.10
C THR A 160 2.74 0.41 -13.26
N GLU A 161 1.54 0.97 -13.22
CA GLU A 161 1.34 2.42 -13.29
C GLU A 161 0.79 2.98 -11.99
N GLU A 162 1.02 4.27 -11.77
CA GLU A 162 0.61 4.97 -10.56
C GLU A 162 1.06 4.26 -9.26
N LYS A 163 0.28 4.38 -8.19
CA LYS A 163 0.75 4.22 -6.81
C LYS A 163 0.22 2.94 -6.15
N CYS A 164 -0.27 1.98 -6.95
CA CYS A 164 -0.62 0.64 -6.46
C CYS A 164 0.64 -0.11 -6.02
N ILE A 165 0.81 -0.28 -4.72
CA ILE A 165 1.99 -0.91 -4.10
C ILE A 165 1.64 -2.15 -3.29
N VAL A 166 0.36 -2.52 -3.23
CA VAL A 166 -0.14 -3.64 -2.42
C VAL A 166 -0.94 -4.62 -3.25
N PHE A 167 -0.99 -5.86 -2.77
CA PHE A 167 -1.96 -6.85 -3.20
C PHE A 167 -2.41 -7.67 -2.00
N PHE A 168 -3.72 -7.59 -1.70
CA PHE A 168 -4.37 -8.32 -0.62
C PHE A 168 -5.46 -9.25 -1.18
N PRO A 169 -5.79 -10.36 -0.48
CA PRO A 169 -6.88 -11.24 -0.86
C PRO A 169 -8.20 -10.52 -1.16
N GLU A 170 -8.53 -9.48 -0.39
CA GLU A 170 -9.74 -8.67 -0.51
C GLU A 170 -9.81 -7.86 -1.81
N ASN A 171 -8.69 -7.71 -2.53
CA ASN A 171 -8.64 -7.02 -3.81
C ASN A 171 -9.16 -7.89 -4.96
N VAL A 172 -9.20 -9.22 -4.78
CA VAL A 172 -9.65 -10.16 -5.80
C VAL A 172 -11.17 -10.25 -5.81
N LYS A 173 -11.76 -10.31 -7.01
CA LYS A 173 -13.21 -10.50 -7.13
C LYS A 173 -13.60 -11.94 -6.81
N THR A 174 -14.24 -12.13 -5.67
CA THR A 174 -14.77 -13.41 -5.17
C THR A 174 -16.28 -13.36 -5.02
N LYS A 175 -16.93 -14.52 -4.94
CA LYS A 175 -18.39 -14.62 -4.76
C LYS A 175 -18.82 -14.11 -3.39
N GLU A 176 -18.06 -14.45 -2.37
CA GLU A 176 -18.26 -13.98 -1.00
C GLU A 176 -17.19 -12.98 -0.61
N LYS A 177 -17.53 -12.02 0.25
CA LYS A 177 -16.57 -11.03 0.73
C LYS A 177 -15.50 -11.73 1.57
N ILE A 178 -14.23 -11.50 1.24
CA ILE A 178 -13.12 -11.94 2.08
C ILE A 178 -13.12 -11.15 3.39
N THR A 179 -13.09 -11.87 4.52
CA THR A 179 -13.13 -11.31 5.87
C THR A 179 -11.85 -11.58 6.67
N THR A 180 -10.90 -12.31 6.09
CA THR A 180 -9.63 -12.67 6.70
C THR A 180 -8.49 -12.44 5.71
N GLN A 181 -7.53 -11.62 6.11
CA GLN A 181 -6.34 -11.34 5.34
C GLN A 181 -5.29 -12.43 5.61
N THR A 182 -5.18 -13.40 4.70
CA THR A 182 -4.25 -14.54 4.85
C THR A 182 -2.81 -14.22 4.44
N PHE A 183 -2.61 -13.11 3.73
CA PHE A 183 -1.29 -12.58 3.36
C PHE A 183 -1.39 -11.09 3.04
N ALA A 184 -0.25 -10.40 3.09
CA ALA A 184 -0.12 -9.02 2.64
C ALA A 184 1.10 -8.87 1.73
N ILE A 185 0.90 -8.62 0.43
CA ILE A 185 2.02 -8.42 -0.52
C ILE A 185 2.28 -6.94 -0.71
N PHE A 186 3.55 -6.54 -0.57
CA PHE A 186 4.01 -5.17 -0.80
C PHE A 186 5.09 -5.12 -1.87
N TYR A 187 4.91 -4.28 -2.89
CA TYR A 187 5.87 -4.06 -3.98
C TYR A 187 6.83 -2.94 -3.62
N PHE A 188 7.71 -3.17 -2.64
CA PHE A 188 8.53 -2.11 -2.05
C PHE A 188 9.47 -1.42 -3.04
N ASN A 189 9.85 -2.08 -4.14
CA ASN A 189 10.71 -1.49 -5.16
C ASN A 189 10.04 -0.34 -5.94
N LYS A 190 8.70 -0.27 -5.95
CA LYS A 190 7.97 0.86 -6.55
C LYS A 190 8.15 2.16 -5.78
N PHE A 191 8.46 2.11 -4.47
CA PHE A 191 8.54 3.30 -3.63
C PHE A 191 9.58 4.30 -4.11
N TYR A 192 10.68 3.86 -4.74
CA TYR A 192 11.69 4.80 -5.23
C TYR A 192 11.10 5.82 -6.20
N GLN A 193 10.38 5.34 -7.22
CA GLN A 193 9.78 6.19 -8.25
C GLN A 193 8.60 7.01 -7.71
N ILE A 194 7.78 6.43 -6.84
CA ILE A 194 6.68 7.15 -6.18
C ILE A 194 7.23 8.27 -5.32
N TYR A 195 8.20 7.97 -4.45
CA TYR A 195 8.78 8.93 -3.52
C TYR A 195 9.47 10.08 -4.26
N HIS A 196 10.35 9.79 -5.23
CA HIS A 196 11.07 10.84 -5.96
C HIS A 196 10.18 11.59 -6.97
N GLY A 197 9.19 10.90 -7.55
CA GLY A 197 8.26 11.48 -8.52
C GLY A 197 7.23 12.41 -7.88
N ASP A 198 6.88 12.16 -6.62
CA ASP A 198 5.74 12.78 -5.93
C ASP A 198 6.15 13.32 -4.54
N THR A 199 6.30 12.44 -3.53
CA THR A 199 6.45 12.82 -2.12
C THR A 199 7.60 13.78 -1.86
N LEU A 200 8.78 13.50 -2.42
CA LEU A 200 9.98 14.32 -2.23
C LEU A 200 9.82 15.70 -2.87
N LYS A 201 9.18 15.79 -4.04
CA LYS A 201 8.90 17.09 -4.68
C LYS A 201 7.98 17.94 -3.80
N ARG A 202 6.96 17.31 -3.23
CA ARG A 202 6.07 17.97 -2.26
C ARG A 202 6.85 18.45 -1.05
N ALA A 203 7.66 17.58 -0.46
CA ALA A 203 8.46 17.89 0.72
C ALA A 203 9.43 19.04 0.46
N GLN A 204 10.10 19.04 -0.69
CA GLN A 204 11.02 20.12 -1.07
C GLN A 204 10.30 21.45 -1.35
N ALA A 205 9.07 21.45 -1.82
CA ALA A 205 8.31 22.68 -2.02
C ALA A 205 7.72 23.23 -0.70
N ILE A 206 7.33 22.35 0.21
CA ILE A 206 6.57 22.71 1.42
C ILE A 206 7.49 22.95 2.63
N PHE A 207 8.52 22.13 2.82
CA PHE A 207 9.35 22.14 4.03
C PHE A 207 10.66 22.92 3.88
N GLU A 208 10.93 23.80 4.84
CA GLU A 208 12.26 24.36 5.14
C GLU A 208 12.87 23.68 6.38
N ASN A 209 14.18 23.86 6.57
CA ASN A 209 14.97 23.31 7.69
C ASN A 209 15.03 21.77 7.78
N VAL A 210 14.71 21.09 6.69
CA VAL A 210 14.81 19.63 6.56
C VAL A 210 16.03 19.25 5.73
N PRO A 211 16.85 18.27 6.15
CA PRO A 211 18.06 17.89 5.41
C PRO A 211 17.78 17.09 4.13
N PHE A 212 16.61 16.43 4.03
CA PHE A 212 16.22 15.58 2.91
C PHE A 212 17.24 14.46 2.64
N LYS A 213 17.64 13.75 3.70
CA LYS A 213 18.59 12.62 3.63
C LYS A 213 18.14 11.53 2.66
N SER A 214 16.83 11.27 2.60
CA SER A 214 16.22 10.30 1.70
C SER A 214 16.30 10.67 0.21
N ALA A 215 16.65 11.91 -0.14
CA ALA A 215 16.60 12.43 -1.51
C ALA A 215 17.60 11.79 -2.48
N ASN A 216 18.65 11.17 -1.94
CA ASN A 216 19.72 10.55 -2.74
C ASN A 216 19.84 9.04 -2.47
N LEU A 217 18.85 8.43 -1.79
CA LEU A 217 18.89 7.02 -1.44
C LEU A 217 18.73 6.17 -2.71
N HIS A 218 19.73 5.34 -3.03
CA HIS A 218 19.72 4.48 -4.21
C HIS A 218 18.46 3.58 -4.24
N PRO A 219 17.90 3.21 -5.41
CA PRO A 219 16.72 2.34 -5.50
C PRO A 219 16.78 1.06 -4.66
N ASP A 220 17.91 0.34 -4.69
CA ASP A 220 18.08 -0.87 -3.88
C ASP A 220 18.07 -0.59 -2.37
N ARG A 221 18.68 0.52 -1.94
CA ARG A 221 18.68 0.91 -0.53
C ARG A 221 17.33 1.46 -0.10
N THR A 222 16.61 2.07 -1.03
CA THR A 222 15.20 2.43 -0.82
C THR A 222 14.37 1.16 -0.61
N TYR A 223 14.55 0.11 -1.41
CA TYR A 223 13.88 -1.16 -1.18
C TYR A 223 14.13 -1.69 0.23
N GLU A 224 15.39 -1.83 0.63
CA GLU A 224 15.78 -2.31 1.96
C GLU A 224 15.18 -1.47 3.09
N ALA A 225 15.26 -0.13 2.98
CA ALA A 225 14.67 0.78 3.95
C ALA A 225 13.14 0.64 4.06
N ARG A 226 12.44 0.36 2.95
CA ARG A 226 10.98 0.15 2.95
C ARG A 226 10.58 -1.22 3.48
N VAL A 227 11.42 -2.24 3.31
CA VAL A 227 11.22 -3.53 3.99
C VAL A 227 11.27 -3.35 5.50
N LEU A 228 12.29 -2.64 6.02
CA LEU A 228 12.39 -2.35 7.45
C LEU A 228 11.19 -1.56 7.98
N TRP A 229 10.76 -0.51 7.25
CA TRP A 229 9.55 0.22 7.62
C TRP A 229 8.31 -0.68 7.64
N GLY A 230 8.09 -1.48 6.59
CA GLY A 230 6.94 -2.38 6.50
C GLY A 230 6.91 -3.40 7.64
N TYR A 231 8.07 -3.93 8.01
CA TYR A 231 8.22 -4.84 9.15
C TYR A 231 7.86 -4.16 10.47
N LEU A 232 8.40 -2.96 10.75
CA LEU A 232 8.13 -2.23 11.99
C LEU A 232 6.65 -1.78 12.08
N HIS A 233 6.09 -1.33 10.98
CA HIS A 233 4.69 -0.91 10.91
C HIS A 233 3.75 -2.09 11.24
N ASP A 234 3.95 -3.26 10.61
CA ASP A 234 3.19 -4.48 10.91
C ASP A 234 3.44 -4.97 12.35
N TYR A 235 4.69 -4.90 12.82
CA TYR A 235 5.05 -5.26 14.19
C TYR A 235 4.25 -4.47 15.22
N TYR A 236 4.12 -3.16 15.02
CA TYR A 236 3.43 -2.29 15.96
C TYR A 236 1.90 -2.44 15.92
N HIS A 237 1.30 -2.96 14.83
CA HIS A 237 -0.10 -3.40 14.85
C HIS A 237 -0.34 -4.56 15.83
N HIS A 238 0.69 -5.34 16.15
CA HIS A 238 0.60 -6.47 17.07
C HIS A 238 0.99 -6.09 18.52
N CYS A 239 1.29 -4.82 18.76
CA CYS A 239 1.74 -4.30 20.04
C CYS A 239 0.72 -3.37 20.72
N GLY A 240 1.02 -3.00 21.96
CA GLY A 240 0.23 -2.03 22.74
C GLY A 240 -0.91 -2.66 23.52
N LYS A 241 -1.77 -1.80 24.09
CA LYS A 241 -2.82 -2.22 25.03
C LYS A 241 -4.05 -2.80 24.34
N LYS A 242 -4.29 -2.41 23.08
CA LYS A 242 -5.39 -2.91 22.25
C LYS A 242 -4.88 -3.27 20.85
N PRO A 243 -4.09 -4.34 20.72
CA PRO A 243 -3.43 -4.68 19.45
C PRO A 243 -4.46 -5.02 18.36
N PHE A 244 -4.16 -4.63 17.12
CA PHE A 244 -5.08 -4.68 15.97
C PHE A 244 -5.63 -6.09 15.73
N HIS A 245 -4.75 -7.09 15.64
CA HIS A 245 -5.11 -8.48 15.32
C HIS A 245 -6.12 -9.09 16.31
N GLN A 246 -6.14 -8.63 17.57
CA GLN A 246 -7.08 -9.13 18.60
C GLN A 246 -8.39 -8.33 18.63
N HIS A 247 -8.41 -7.14 18.03
CA HIS A 247 -9.52 -6.19 18.09
C HIS A 247 -9.91 -5.65 16.71
N ILE A 248 -9.81 -6.47 15.66
CA ILE A 248 -10.04 -6.08 14.26
C ILE A 248 -11.37 -5.35 14.08
N GLN A 249 -12.46 -5.85 14.67
CA GLN A 249 -13.78 -5.20 14.56
C GLN A 249 -13.82 -3.81 15.20
N ALA A 250 -13.00 -3.57 16.22
CA ALA A 250 -12.87 -2.27 16.85
C ALA A 250 -12.06 -1.31 15.99
N LYS A 251 -10.90 -1.80 15.53
CA LYS A 251 -9.86 -1.03 14.86
C LYS A 251 -10.14 -0.74 13.39
N MET A 252 -10.94 -1.57 12.73
CA MET A 252 -11.44 -1.30 11.37
C MET A 252 -12.52 -0.22 11.30
N ASN A 253 -12.98 0.31 12.45
CA ASN A 253 -13.79 1.53 12.44
C ASN A 253 -12.94 2.71 11.91
N PHE A 254 -13.53 3.55 11.06
CA PHE A 254 -12.80 4.64 10.39
C PHE A 254 -11.98 5.54 11.34
N PHE A 255 -12.57 6.01 12.44
CA PHE A 255 -11.87 6.94 13.36
C PHE A 255 -10.87 6.21 14.27
N ALA A 256 -11.24 5.04 14.79
CA ALA A 256 -10.32 4.22 15.58
C ALA A 256 -9.12 3.77 14.73
N GLY A 257 -9.36 3.50 13.46
CA GLY A 257 -8.35 3.12 12.51
C GLY A 257 -7.37 4.26 12.19
N ILE A 258 -7.85 5.51 12.03
CA ILE A 258 -6.97 6.68 11.89
C ILE A 258 -5.96 6.74 13.04
N LEU A 259 -6.41 6.50 14.28
CA LEU A 259 -5.56 6.50 15.46
C LEU A 259 -4.60 5.30 15.48
N GLU A 260 -5.06 4.14 15.04
CA GLU A 260 -4.20 2.95 14.93
C GLU A 260 -3.04 3.18 13.96
N GLU A 261 -3.33 3.60 12.73
CA GLU A 261 -2.31 3.85 11.69
C GLU A 261 -1.29 4.90 12.14
N ILE A 262 -1.75 6.01 12.73
CA ILE A 262 -0.78 7.02 13.18
C ILE A 262 0.03 6.53 14.38
N LYS A 263 -0.56 5.78 15.31
CA LYS A 263 0.17 5.23 16.46
C LYS A 263 1.27 4.29 15.98
N VAL A 264 0.98 3.35 15.07
CA VAL A 264 1.98 2.38 14.61
C VAL A 264 3.11 3.02 13.81
N ASP A 265 2.82 4.04 12.99
CA ASP A 265 3.85 4.81 12.30
C ASP A 265 4.69 5.63 13.28
N CYS A 266 4.06 6.26 14.29
CA CYS A 266 4.79 6.97 15.33
C CYS A 266 5.69 6.03 16.11
N GLN A 267 5.20 4.86 16.53
CA GLN A 267 6.00 3.86 17.24
C GLN A 267 7.16 3.35 16.38
N SER A 268 6.92 3.12 15.08
CA SER A 268 7.97 2.76 14.12
C SER A 268 9.07 3.83 14.03
N ILE A 269 8.68 5.10 13.89
CA ILE A 269 9.60 6.25 13.89
C ILE A 269 10.41 6.32 15.19
N LEU A 270 9.75 6.13 16.34
CA LEU A 270 10.40 6.19 17.64
C LEU A 270 11.41 5.05 17.84
N ALA A 271 11.07 3.84 17.39
CA ALA A 271 11.97 2.69 17.42
C ALA A 271 13.21 2.93 16.55
N LEU A 272 13.03 3.47 15.35
CA LEU A 272 14.12 3.84 14.44
C LEU A 272 15.02 4.92 15.03
N SER A 273 14.45 5.95 15.67
CA SER A 273 15.19 7.03 16.32
C SER A 273 16.02 6.55 17.51
N GLU A 274 15.50 5.59 18.28
CA GLU A 274 16.19 4.98 19.42
C GLU A 274 17.30 4.02 18.99
N ARG A 275 17.02 3.12 18.04
CA ARG A 275 17.91 2.02 17.67
C ARG A 275 18.91 2.39 16.59
N GLN A 276 18.57 3.37 15.76
CA GLN A 276 19.42 3.88 14.69
C GLN A 276 19.89 2.78 13.72
N TYR A 277 18.98 1.87 13.36
CA TYR A 277 19.20 0.89 12.29
C TYR A 277 19.61 1.57 10.97
N ASP A 278 20.18 0.80 10.04
CA ASP A 278 20.51 1.34 8.72
C ASP A 278 19.31 2.05 8.08
N TYR A 279 19.57 3.23 7.50
CA TYR A 279 18.59 4.10 6.85
C TYR A 279 17.51 4.71 7.77
N TRP A 280 17.71 4.72 9.09
CA TRP A 280 16.68 5.18 10.04
C TRP A 280 16.18 6.60 9.76
N GLU A 281 17.04 7.55 9.41
CA GLU A 281 16.62 8.93 9.11
C GLU A 281 15.82 9.03 7.80
N GLU A 282 16.26 8.30 6.78
CA GLU A 282 15.60 8.23 5.47
C GLU A 282 14.22 7.56 5.56
N ILE A 283 14.06 6.61 6.49
CA ILE A 283 12.76 6.00 6.79
C ILE A 283 11.87 7.00 7.53
N ILE A 284 12.38 7.70 8.55
CA ILE A 284 11.60 8.71 9.29
C ILE A 284 11.13 9.83 8.34
N GLU A 285 12.02 10.37 7.50
CA GLU A 285 11.67 11.37 6.50
C GLU A 285 10.59 10.85 5.55
N PHE A 286 10.71 9.60 5.10
CA PHE A 286 9.69 8.97 4.28
C PHE A 286 8.33 8.93 4.97
N VAL A 287 8.22 8.30 6.13
CA VAL A 287 6.93 8.14 6.82
C VAL A 287 6.27 9.49 7.08
N LEU A 288 7.06 10.46 7.56
CA LEU A 288 6.54 11.81 7.84
C LEU A 288 6.09 12.52 6.57
N PHE A 289 6.87 12.51 5.48
CA PHE A 289 6.47 13.24 4.26
C PHE A 289 5.27 12.59 3.58
N GLU A 290 5.17 11.27 3.61
CA GLU A 290 4.02 10.52 3.12
C GLU A 290 2.75 10.92 3.86
N ARG A 291 2.77 10.82 5.20
CA ARG A 291 1.63 11.17 6.08
C ARG A 291 1.29 12.65 6.01
N LEU A 292 2.28 13.55 6.04
CA LEU A 292 2.01 14.98 6.10
C LEU A 292 1.67 15.59 4.73
N LEU A 293 2.08 14.98 3.61
CA LEU A 293 1.97 15.59 2.27
C LEU A 293 1.32 14.72 1.21
N ARG A 294 1.88 13.54 0.88
CA ARG A 294 1.39 12.75 -0.27
C ARG A 294 -0.02 12.23 -0.02
N TYR A 295 -0.27 11.59 1.13
CA TYR A 295 -1.61 11.05 1.42
C TYR A 295 -2.69 12.15 1.51
N PRO A 296 -2.48 13.28 2.20
CA PRO A 296 -3.44 14.40 2.18
C PRO A 296 -3.72 15.01 0.80
N SER A 297 -2.86 14.78 -0.20
CA SER A 297 -3.02 15.30 -1.56
C SER A 297 -3.81 14.39 -2.52
N GLN A 298 -4.31 13.25 -2.03
CA GLN A 298 -5.08 12.33 -2.88
C GLN A 298 -6.43 12.93 -3.29
N HIS A 299 -6.91 12.57 -4.49
CA HIS A 299 -8.16 13.11 -5.05
C HIS A 299 -9.40 12.83 -4.17
N ASN A 300 -9.40 11.76 -3.38
CA ASN A 300 -10.47 11.36 -2.47
C ASN A 300 -10.11 11.58 -0.99
N ALA A 301 -9.25 12.55 -0.69
CA ALA A 301 -8.62 12.70 0.62
C ALA A 301 -9.63 12.75 1.80
N THR A 302 -10.79 13.40 1.65
CA THR A 302 -11.82 13.52 2.70
C THR A 302 -12.63 12.24 2.97
N GLN A 303 -12.42 11.19 2.16
CA GLN A 303 -13.02 9.87 2.30
C GLN A 303 -11.99 8.78 2.60
N ASN A 304 -10.72 9.09 2.31
CA ASN A 304 -9.61 8.17 2.38
C ASN A 304 -9.04 8.08 3.80
N PHE A 305 -8.76 6.84 4.20
CA PHE A 305 -8.25 6.52 5.52
C PHE A 305 -6.83 7.06 5.75
N ASP A 306 -5.92 6.86 4.81
CA ASP A 306 -4.53 7.33 4.88
C ASP A 306 -4.45 8.85 4.91
N SER A 307 -5.27 9.51 4.09
CA SER A 307 -5.36 10.97 4.06
C SER A 307 -5.88 11.54 5.38
N GLY A 308 -6.90 10.92 5.97
CA GLY A 308 -7.42 11.30 7.30
C GLY A 308 -6.35 11.21 8.39
N THR A 309 -5.56 10.14 8.36
CA THR A 309 -4.39 9.95 9.24
C THR A 309 -3.39 11.10 9.11
N GLY A 310 -3.09 11.50 7.88
CA GLY A 310 -2.21 12.63 7.59
C GLY A 310 -2.71 13.99 8.07
N PHE A 311 -3.98 14.31 7.77
CA PHE A 311 -4.61 15.54 8.25
C PHE A 311 -4.70 15.61 9.77
N PHE A 312 -4.99 14.47 10.41
CA PHE A 312 -5.04 14.37 11.86
C PHE A 312 -3.66 14.64 12.46
N LEU A 313 -2.60 13.96 11.98
CA LEU A 313 -1.24 14.17 12.47
C LEU A 313 -0.80 15.63 12.36
N PHE A 314 -0.96 16.23 11.17
CA PHE A 314 -0.56 17.62 10.95
C PHE A 314 -1.30 18.56 11.89
N SER A 315 -2.64 18.44 11.96
CA SER A 315 -3.49 19.28 12.81
C SER A 315 -3.16 19.11 14.29
N TRP A 316 -2.90 17.88 14.72
CA TRP A 316 -2.53 17.58 16.09
C TRP A 316 -1.20 18.26 16.45
N ILE A 317 -0.17 18.14 15.59
CA ILE A 317 1.14 18.78 15.84
C ILE A 317 1.00 20.31 15.89
N ILE A 318 0.21 20.91 15.01
CA ILE A 318 -0.01 22.37 15.00
C ILE A 318 -0.57 22.88 16.33
N GLU A 319 -1.48 22.12 16.95
CA GLU A 319 -2.11 22.55 18.21
C GLU A 319 -1.34 22.12 19.46
N ASN A 320 -0.67 20.95 19.42
CA ASN A 320 -0.19 20.27 20.62
C ASN A 320 1.32 20.06 20.66
N GLY A 321 1.99 20.26 19.53
CA GLY A 321 3.40 20.05 19.32
C GLY A 321 4.17 21.33 19.01
N ARG A 322 5.43 21.17 18.61
CA ARG A 322 6.32 22.28 18.25
C ARG A 322 7.16 22.01 16.99
N SER A 323 7.12 20.79 16.48
CA SER A 323 7.94 20.34 15.35
C SER A 323 7.50 20.91 14.01
N ILE A 324 6.22 21.27 13.84
CA ILE A 324 5.69 21.94 12.65
C ILE A 324 5.31 23.37 13.00
N GLN A 325 5.85 24.32 12.24
CA GLN A 325 5.52 25.74 12.35
C GLN A 325 5.34 26.36 10.97
N LYS A 326 4.68 27.51 10.88
CA LYS A 326 4.69 28.30 9.64
C LYS A 326 6.14 28.68 9.32
N GLY A 327 6.56 28.38 8.10
CA GLY A 327 7.92 28.68 7.64
C GLY A 327 8.08 30.16 7.28
N LYS A 328 9.34 30.56 7.08
CA LYS A 328 9.73 31.93 6.71
C LYS A 328 9.97 32.07 5.20
N GLU A 329 10.60 31.06 4.60
CA GLU A 329 10.96 30.99 3.18
C GLU A 329 10.03 30.03 2.41
N LYS A 330 9.63 28.94 3.06
CA LYS A 330 8.65 27.97 2.55
C LYS A 330 7.42 27.91 3.45
N PRO A 331 6.32 27.27 3.02
CA PRO A 331 5.09 27.24 3.80
C PRO A 331 5.26 26.70 5.23
N VAL A 332 6.12 25.69 5.44
CA VAL A 332 6.27 25.00 6.73
C VAL A 332 7.74 24.85 7.12
N SER A 333 8.08 25.16 8.36
CA SER A 333 9.33 24.72 9.00
C SER A 333 9.07 23.41 9.76
N LEU A 334 9.89 22.38 9.50
CA LEU A 334 9.80 21.09 10.16
C LEU A 334 11.11 20.78 10.93
N ASP A 335 11.01 20.60 12.24
CA ASP A 335 12.12 20.15 13.10
C ASP A 335 11.93 18.69 13.48
N LEU A 336 12.71 17.81 12.82
CA LEU A 336 12.65 16.36 13.04
C LEU A 336 13.07 15.94 14.46
N ARG A 337 13.93 16.70 15.14
CA ARG A 337 14.34 16.37 16.51
C ARG A 337 13.22 16.63 17.50
N LEU A 338 12.55 17.78 17.37
CA LEU A 338 11.36 18.08 18.17
C LEU A 338 10.21 17.13 17.85
N CYS A 339 10.13 16.64 16.61
CA CYS A 339 9.07 15.73 16.17
C CYS A 339 9.01 14.48 17.06
N MET A 340 10.15 13.89 17.45
CA MET A 340 10.15 12.71 18.32
C MET A 340 9.42 12.91 19.65
N ASN A 341 9.49 14.11 20.25
CA ASN A 341 8.78 14.42 21.50
C ASN A 341 7.28 14.56 21.26
N ASP A 342 6.90 15.21 20.15
CA ASP A 342 5.51 15.36 19.73
C ASP A 342 4.87 13.98 19.47
N LEU A 343 5.56 13.10 18.74
CA LEU A 343 5.08 11.74 18.45
C LEU A 343 4.95 10.88 19.71
N LYS A 344 5.89 10.97 20.66
CA LYS A 344 5.79 10.27 21.97
C LYS A 344 4.53 10.68 22.73
N LYS A 345 4.24 11.98 22.76
CA LYS A 345 3.05 12.50 23.43
C LYS A 345 1.78 12.00 22.74
N LEU A 346 1.73 12.03 21.41
CA LEU A 346 0.58 11.53 20.65
C LEU A 346 0.35 10.02 20.89
N VAL A 347 1.40 9.20 20.85
CA VAL A 347 1.31 7.76 21.14
C VAL A 347 0.73 7.53 22.53
N ALA A 348 1.22 8.24 23.56
CA ALA A 348 0.70 8.11 24.93
C ALA A 348 -0.79 8.46 25.04
N GLU A 349 -1.25 9.53 24.37
CA GLU A 349 -2.67 9.90 24.33
C GLU A 349 -3.54 8.83 23.66
N ILE A 350 -3.04 8.20 22.57
CA ILE A 350 -3.77 7.13 21.89
C ILE A 350 -3.80 5.85 22.74
N GLU A 351 -2.67 5.47 23.36
CA GLU A 351 -2.59 4.31 24.24
C GLU A 351 -3.41 4.47 25.52
N GLU A 352 -3.69 5.69 25.98
CA GLU A 352 -4.65 5.94 27.08
C GLU A 352 -6.08 5.61 26.64
N LEU A 353 -6.48 6.01 25.42
CA LEU A 353 -7.80 5.65 24.88
C LEU A 353 -7.96 4.12 24.74
N GLU A 354 -6.89 3.42 24.37
CA GLU A 354 -6.86 1.97 24.22
C GLU A 354 -7.05 1.18 25.52
N GLU A 355 -6.91 1.82 26.70
CA GLU A 355 -7.27 1.20 27.98
C GLU A 355 -8.78 0.96 28.12
N THR A 356 -9.60 1.58 27.27
CA THR A 356 -11.04 1.36 27.25
C THR A 356 -11.35 -0.06 26.78
N GLU A 357 -11.76 -0.93 27.71
CA GLU A 357 -12.06 -2.35 27.44
C GLU A 357 -13.23 -2.53 26.46
N ASP A 358 -14.32 -1.78 26.66
CA ASP A 358 -15.51 -1.89 25.82
C ASP A 358 -15.30 -1.27 24.43
N ASP A 359 -15.43 -2.10 23.39
CA ASP A 359 -15.17 -1.70 22.00
C ASP A 359 -16.09 -0.58 21.52
N LEU A 360 -17.33 -0.51 22.01
CA LEU A 360 -18.28 0.54 21.61
C LEU A 360 -17.91 1.89 22.26
N ALA A 361 -17.55 1.88 23.54
CA ALA A 361 -17.04 3.03 24.26
C ALA A 361 -15.72 3.52 23.64
N TYR A 362 -14.80 2.60 23.33
CA TYR A 362 -13.54 2.91 22.65
C TYR A 362 -13.78 3.61 21.29
N LYS A 363 -14.67 3.07 20.44
CA LYS A 363 -15.01 3.69 19.14
C LYS A 363 -15.52 5.11 19.31
N LYS A 364 -16.41 5.36 20.29
CA LYS A 364 -16.95 6.69 20.55
C LYS A 364 -15.88 7.65 21.08
N ALA A 365 -14.98 7.18 21.94
CA ALA A 365 -13.88 7.98 22.46
C ALA A 365 -12.88 8.33 21.34
N ALA A 366 -12.52 7.36 20.50
CA ALA A 366 -11.67 7.56 19.32
C ALA A 366 -12.29 8.57 18.34
N GLU A 367 -13.57 8.43 18.00
CA GLU A 367 -14.27 9.40 17.17
C GLU A 367 -14.27 10.79 17.81
N SER A 368 -14.59 10.90 19.10
CA SER A 368 -14.57 12.19 19.81
C SER A 368 -13.19 12.84 19.79
N TYR A 369 -12.12 12.03 19.92
CA TYR A 369 -10.75 12.51 19.86
C TYR A 369 -10.40 13.02 18.46
N VAL A 370 -10.63 12.20 17.43
CA VAL A 370 -10.33 12.57 16.03
C VAL A 370 -11.13 13.81 15.62
N ARG A 371 -12.39 13.93 16.05
CA ARG A 371 -13.26 15.08 15.75
C ARG A 371 -12.78 16.41 16.32
N ARG A 372 -11.86 16.41 17.28
CA ARG A 372 -11.19 17.66 17.73
C ARG A 372 -10.36 18.29 16.61
N TYR A 373 -9.81 17.46 15.70
CA TYR A 373 -8.90 17.90 14.65
C TYR A 373 -9.46 17.70 13.25
N LEU A 374 -10.37 16.74 13.04
CA LEU A 374 -11.00 16.46 11.75
C LEU A 374 -12.50 16.80 11.81
N PRO A 375 -12.89 18.03 11.40
CA PRO A 375 -14.29 18.44 11.43
C PRO A 375 -15.18 17.54 10.53
N PRO A 376 -16.49 17.44 10.82
CA PRO A 376 -17.43 16.74 9.94
C PRO A 376 -17.35 17.25 8.49
N GLY A 377 -17.41 16.32 7.53
CA GLY A 377 -17.41 16.62 6.11
C GLY A 377 -18.80 16.90 5.56
N GLY A 378 -18.88 17.26 4.28
CA GLY A 378 -20.13 17.37 3.55
C GLY A 378 -20.75 16.00 3.21
N GLU A 379 -21.77 16.01 2.34
CA GLU A 379 -22.39 14.78 1.84
C GLU A 379 -21.35 13.91 1.11
N GLY A 380 -21.24 12.64 1.50
CA GLY A 380 -20.27 11.69 0.94
C GLY A 380 -18.87 11.76 1.57
N GLU A 381 -18.57 12.75 2.40
CA GLU A 381 -17.26 12.90 3.06
C GLU A 381 -17.29 12.37 4.49
N ARG A 382 -16.15 11.83 4.96
CA ARG A 382 -15.99 11.40 6.35
C ARG A 382 -15.62 12.57 7.26
N PHE A 383 -14.84 13.50 6.73
CA PHE A 383 -14.38 14.72 7.40
C PHE A 383 -14.14 15.83 6.36
N SER A 384 -14.10 17.09 6.80
CA SER A 384 -13.66 18.22 5.96
C SER A 384 -12.21 18.57 6.25
N VAL A 385 -11.53 19.19 5.28
CA VAL A 385 -10.12 19.59 5.43
C VAL A 385 -9.98 20.56 6.62
N PRO A 386 -9.14 20.25 7.61
CA PRO A 386 -9.01 21.08 8.79
C PRO A 386 -8.25 22.37 8.50
N VAL A 387 -8.65 23.47 9.14
CA VAL A 387 -8.03 24.80 8.96
C VAL A 387 -6.57 24.84 9.41
N GLN A 388 -6.20 23.93 10.33
CA GLN A 388 -4.85 23.71 10.82
C GLN A 388 -3.93 23.18 9.70
N TYR A 389 -4.47 22.45 8.72
CA TYR A 389 -3.75 22.05 7.51
C TYR A 389 -3.69 23.21 6.50
N PHE A 390 -3.07 24.31 6.92
CA PHE A 390 -3.02 25.57 6.16
C PHE A 390 -2.26 25.48 4.84
N ILE A 391 -1.61 24.36 4.55
CA ILE A 391 -0.90 24.09 3.30
C ILE A 391 -1.76 23.38 2.24
N HIS A 392 -3.07 23.17 2.46
CA HIS A 392 -3.92 22.39 1.57
C HIS A 392 -3.80 22.80 0.09
N GLU A 393 -4.05 24.07 -0.21
CA GLU A 393 -4.01 24.62 -1.57
C GLU A 393 -2.59 24.52 -2.16
N THR A 394 -1.58 24.91 -1.39
CA THR A 394 -0.19 24.89 -1.87
C THR A 394 0.30 23.47 -2.14
N ASN A 395 -0.05 22.50 -1.29
CA ASN A 395 0.32 21.11 -1.49
C ASN A 395 -0.42 20.54 -2.73
N ASN A 396 -1.72 20.78 -2.87
CA ASN A 396 -2.49 20.30 -4.04
C ASN A 396 -2.08 20.94 -5.37
N ALA A 397 -1.53 22.15 -5.35
CA ALA A 397 -1.00 22.82 -6.53
C ALA A 397 0.32 22.21 -7.05
N ILE A 398 0.94 21.28 -6.32
CA ILE A 398 2.22 20.65 -6.72
C ILE A 398 1.95 19.61 -7.79
N GLU A 399 2.41 19.91 -9.00
CA GLU A 399 2.32 19.01 -10.14
C GLU A 399 3.20 17.77 -9.93
N THR A 400 2.60 16.61 -10.13
CA THR A 400 3.29 15.32 -10.08
C THR A 400 3.10 14.60 -11.42
N PRO A 401 4.13 13.94 -11.95
CA PRO A 401 4.04 13.27 -13.23
C PRO A 401 3.17 12.02 -13.09
N TYR A 402 2.58 11.59 -14.20
CA TYR A 402 2.03 10.24 -14.30
C TYR A 402 3.15 9.22 -14.12
N LEU A 403 2.99 8.30 -13.16
CA LEU A 403 4.05 7.38 -12.78
C LEU A 403 3.92 6.06 -13.54
N ARG A 404 5.04 5.62 -14.11
CA ARG A 404 5.17 4.29 -14.71
C ARG A 404 6.36 3.58 -14.10
N PHE A 405 6.10 2.39 -13.58
CA PHE A 405 7.10 1.49 -13.07
C PHE A 405 8.04 1.09 -14.22
N LYS A 406 9.26 1.59 -14.16
CA LYS A 406 10.35 1.12 -15.01
C LYS A 406 11.18 0.13 -14.22
N GLN A 407 11.28 -1.10 -14.72
CA GLN A 407 12.28 -2.04 -14.23
C GLN A 407 13.65 -1.50 -14.67
N ASP A 408 14.51 -1.16 -13.72
CA ASP A 408 15.86 -0.69 -14.06
C ASP A 408 16.64 -1.82 -14.73
N GLU A 409 16.84 -1.73 -16.05
CA GLU A 409 17.71 -2.64 -16.82
C GLU A 409 19.18 -2.59 -16.34
N GLY A 410 19.52 -1.59 -15.51
CA GLY A 410 20.86 -1.33 -14.98
C GLY A 410 21.21 -2.02 -13.65
N LEU A 411 20.27 -2.71 -12.99
CA LEU A 411 20.54 -3.44 -11.74
C LEU A 411 21.21 -4.79 -12.05
N LYS A 412 22.43 -4.72 -12.59
CA LYS A 412 23.37 -5.84 -12.54
C LYS A 412 23.89 -5.94 -11.10
N HIS A 413 23.81 -7.16 -10.57
CA HIS A 413 24.38 -7.62 -9.30
C HIS A 413 25.74 -6.99 -8.96
#